data_AF-A0A377I073-F1
#
_entry.id   AF-A0A377I073-F1
#
_cell.length_a   1.000
_cell.length_b   1.000
_cell.length_c   1.000
_cell.angle_alpha   90.00
_cell.angle_beta   90.00
_cell.angle_gamma   90.00
#
_symmetry.space_group_name_H-M   'P 1'
#
loop_
_entity.id
_entity.type
_entity.pdbx_description
1 polymer ?
#
loop_
_entity_poly.entity_id
_entity_poly.type
_entity_poly.pdbx_seq_one_letter_code
_entity_poly.pdbx_strand_id
1 'polypeptide(L)'
;MQPEFITRVLTKLRSNGFIHFATDWENYAEHMLEVLLQFENELENTSATNDFIPRPDFRPLTKFEERGHRLGHGVWDLYFLKK
;
A
#
# COMPACT_ATOMS: atom_id res chain seq x y z
N MET A 1 -1.63 10.92 -2.37
CA MET A 1 -2.82 10.25 -1.80
C MET A 1 -3.34 11.12 -0.65
N GLN A 2 -4.65 11.27 -0.45
CA GLN A 2 -5.18 12.21 0.54
C GLN A 2 -5.97 11.48 1.64
N PRO A 3 -5.92 11.90 2.91
CA PRO A 3 -6.62 11.23 4.02
C PRO A 3 -8.14 11.05 3.76
N GLU A 4 -8.79 12.05 3.17
CA GLU A 4 -10.22 12.00 2.86
C GLU A 4 -10.61 10.83 1.94
N PHE A 5 -9.70 10.43 1.04
CA PHE A 5 -9.91 9.25 0.20
C PHE A 5 -9.96 7.98 1.05
N ILE A 6 -9.06 7.82 2.02
CA ILE A 6 -9.03 6.67 2.92
C ILE A 6 -10.30 6.62 3.78
N THR A 7 -10.75 7.76 4.31
CA THR A 7 -12.02 7.85 5.04
C THR A 7 -13.18 7.29 4.21
N ARG A 8 -13.27 7.65 2.92
CA ARG A 8 -14.32 7.14 2.02
C ARG A 8 -14.18 5.64 1.75
N VAL A 9 -12.95 5.17 1.55
CA VAL A 9 -12.64 3.74 1.33
C VAL A 9 -13.03 2.91 2.56
N LEU A 10 -12.72 3.38 3.77
CA LEU A 10 -13.08 2.72 5.02
C LEU A 10 -14.60 2.52 5.18
N THR A 11 -15.44 3.41 4.63
CA THR A 11 -16.91 3.22 4.65
C THR A 11 -17.39 2.06 3.78
N LYS A 12 -16.56 1.59 2.84
CA LYS A 12 -16.89 0.52 1.89
C LYS A 12 -16.22 -0.80 2.22
N LEU A 13 -15.13 -0.79 2.99
CA LEU A 13 -14.50 -2.02 3.45
C LEU A 13 -15.30 -2.68 4.59
N ARG A 14 -15.39 -4.00 4.55
CA ARG A 14 -15.79 -4.83 5.70
C ARG A 14 -14.60 -5.04 6.65
N SER A 15 -14.88 -5.41 7.90
CA SER A 15 -13.85 -5.91 8.81
C SER A 15 -13.11 -7.10 8.18
N ASN A 16 -11.80 -7.17 8.40
CA ASN A 16 -10.84 -8.06 7.71
C ASN A 16 -10.74 -7.85 6.18
N GLY A 17 -11.32 -6.78 5.63
CA GLY A 17 -10.99 -6.32 4.27
C GLY A 17 -9.56 -5.78 4.22
N PHE A 18 -9.02 -5.58 3.02
CA PHE A 18 -7.66 -5.06 2.87
C PHE A 18 -7.60 -3.86 1.93
N ILE A 19 -6.59 -3.02 2.17
CA ILE A 19 -6.13 -1.98 1.26
C ILE A 19 -4.73 -2.42 0.81
N HIS A 20 -4.56 -2.60 -0.50
CA HIS A 20 -3.28 -2.90 -1.10
C HIS A 20 -2.94 -1.80 -2.09
N PHE A 21 -1.88 -1.04 -1.81
CA PHE A 21 -1.32 -0.06 -2.74
C PHE A 21 0.05 -0.51 -3.21
N ALA A 22 0.38 -0.17 -4.45
CA ALA A 22 1.70 -0.39 -5.02
C ALA A 22 2.10 0.83 -5.84
N THR A 23 3.35 1.28 -5.71
CA THR A 23 3.90 2.43 -6.44
C THR A 23 5.38 2.19 -6.74
N ASP A 24 5.86 2.72 -7.85
CA ASP A 24 7.28 2.70 -8.29
C ASP A 24 8.03 4.01 -7.93
N TRP A 25 7.38 4.88 -7.16
CA TRP A 25 7.94 6.15 -6.69
C TRP A 25 8.03 6.20 -5.16
N GLU A 26 9.26 6.18 -4.64
CA GLU A 26 9.58 6.15 -3.20
C GLU A 26 8.92 7.28 -2.39
N ASN A 27 9.14 8.55 -2.74
CA ASN A 27 8.53 9.68 -2.02
C ASN A 27 7.00 9.57 -1.97
N TYR A 28 6.39 9.00 -3.02
CA TYR A 28 4.95 8.80 -3.04
C TYR A 28 4.53 7.61 -2.17
N ALA A 29 5.37 6.57 -2.07
CA ALA A 29 5.18 5.44 -1.17
C ALA A 29 5.24 5.89 0.30
N GLU A 30 6.24 6.70 0.67
CA GLU A 30 6.37 7.30 2.01
C GLU A 30 5.14 8.16 2.34
N HIS A 31 4.73 9.03 1.42
CA HIS A 31 3.51 9.82 1.57
C HIS A 31 2.26 8.93 1.75
N MET A 32 2.16 7.81 1.04
CA MET A 32 1.05 6.87 1.22
C MET A 32 1.07 6.22 2.61
N LEU A 33 2.24 5.80 3.07
CA LEU A 33 2.45 5.21 4.39
C LEU A 33 2.03 6.18 5.48
N GLU A 34 2.54 7.41 5.45
CA GLU A 34 2.21 8.45 6.44
C GLU A 34 0.71 8.70 6.55
N VAL A 35 0.01 8.77 5.42
CA VAL A 35 -1.44 8.97 5.44
C VAL A 35 -2.18 7.74 5.97
N LEU A 36 -1.77 6.51 5.63
CA LEU A 36 -2.41 5.30 6.15
C LEU A 36 -2.20 5.11 7.65
N LEU A 37 -1.03 5.49 8.17
CA LEU A 37 -0.73 5.43 9.61
C LEU A 37 -1.60 6.37 10.44
N GLN A 38 -2.19 7.41 9.86
CA GLN A 38 -3.17 8.27 10.57
C GLN A 38 -4.47 7.54 10.95
N PHE A 39 -4.73 6.38 10.35
CA PHE A 39 -5.92 5.55 10.57
C PHE A 39 -5.60 4.28 11.38
N GLU A 40 -4.64 4.35 12.30
CA GLU A 40 -4.19 3.21 13.12
C GLU A 40 -5.30 2.56 13.97
N ASN A 41 -6.42 3.27 14.21
CA ASN A 41 -7.56 2.73 14.94
C ASN A 41 -8.44 1.84 14.05
N GLU A 42 -8.47 2.09 12.75
CA GLU A 42 -9.30 1.39 11.76
C GLU A 42 -8.50 0.41 10.89
N LEU A 43 -7.21 0.65 10.74
CA LEU A 43 -6.31 -0.12 9.89
C LEU A 43 -5.15 -0.70 10.70
N GLU A 44 -4.65 -1.85 10.23
CA GLU A 44 -3.47 -2.53 10.75
C GLU A 44 -2.48 -2.74 9.61
N ASN A 45 -1.27 -2.21 9.73
CA ASN A 45 -0.20 -2.47 8.77
C ASN A 45 0.29 -3.92 8.93
N THR A 46 0.37 -4.66 7.84
CA THR A 46 0.85 -6.06 7.85
C THR A 46 2.37 -6.18 7.68
N SER A 47 3.08 -5.07 7.44
CA SER A 47 4.54 -5.06 7.43
C SER A 47 5.11 -5.37 8.82
N ALA A 48 6.11 -6.26 8.87
CA ALA A 48 6.85 -6.59 10.09
C ALA A 48 7.63 -5.39 10.66
N THR A 49 7.97 -4.42 9.82
CA THR A 49 8.71 -3.20 10.15
C THR A 49 7.81 -1.96 10.18
N ASN A 50 6.49 -2.15 10.06
CA ASN A 50 5.49 -1.09 10.03
C ASN A 50 5.66 -0.07 8.89
N ASP A 51 6.28 -0.50 7.79
CA ASP A 51 6.54 0.29 6.58
C ASP A 51 5.89 -0.35 5.34
N PHE A 52 6.66 -1.06 4.52
CA PHE A 52 6.29 -1.68 3.26
C PHE A 52 6.37 -3.20 3.38
N ILE A 53 5.62 -3.91 2.56
CA ILE A 53 5.74 -5.36 2.43
C ILE A 53 6.57 -5.70 1.19
N PRO A 54 7.25 -6.87 1.17
CA PRO A 54 7.73 -7.44 -0.07
C PRO A 54 6.57 -7.61 -1.05
N ARG A 55 6.87 -7.49 -2.35
CA ARG A 55 5.90 -7.76 -3.41
C ARG A 55 5.21 -9.12 -3.16
N PRO A 56 3.88 -9.17 -2.96
CA PRO A 56 3.21 -10.42 -2.70
C PRO A 56 3.05 -11.26 -3.99
N ASP A 57 3.14 -12.58 -3.85
CA ASP A 57 3.08 -13.53 -4.97
C ASP A 57 1.77 -13.48 -5.77
N PHE A 58 0.67 -13.04 -5.13
CA PHE A 58 -0.64 -12.91 -5.78
C PHE A 58 -0.74 -11.68 -6.70
N ARG A 59 0.24 -10.77 -6.72
CA ARG A 59 0.21 -9.56 -7.54
C ARG A 59 0.81 -9.82 -8.93
N PRO A 60 -0.02 -9.97 -9.99
CA PRO A 60 0.48 -10.28 -11.33
C PRO A 60 1.42 -9.17 -11.82
N LEU A 61 2.48 -9.57 -12.53
CA LEU A 61 3.45 -8.64 -13.08
C LEU A 61 2.84 -7.87 -14.24
N THR A 62 2.81 -6.54 -14.14
CA THR A 62 2.32 -5.71 -15.23
C THR A 62 3.45 -5.44 -16.23
N LYS A 63 3.09 -5.20 -17.50
CA LYS A 63 4.05 -4.85 -18.56
C LYS A 63 4.87 -3.58 -18.27
N PHE A 64 4.38 -2.71 -17.37
CA PHE A 64 5.11 -1.51 -16.93
C PHE A 64 6.23 -1.85 -15.95
N GLU A 65 6.00 -2.83 -15.06
CA GLU A 65 6.98 -3.29 -14.08
C GLU A 65 8.10 -4.09 -14.72
N GLU A 66 7.80 -4.88 -15.76
CA GLU A 66 8.80 -5.56 -16.58
C GLU A 66 9.85 -4.58 -17.16
N ARG A 67 9.42 -3.36 -17.50
CA ARG A 67 10.30 -2.29 -17.99
C ARG A 67 11.02 -1.58 -16.84
N GLY A 68 10.36 -1.36 -15.71
CA GLY A 68 10.91 -0.71 -14.51
C GLY A 68 12.02 -1.53 -13.81
N HIS A 69 11.87 -2.86 -13.75
CA HIS A 69 12.90 -3.77 -13.23
C HIS A 69 14.24 -3.64 -13.96
N ARG A 70 14.21 -3.27 -15.24
CA ARG A 70 15.42 -3.07 -16.06
C ARG A 70 16.20 -1.80 -15.70
N LEU A 71 15.58 -0.88 -14.96
CA LEU A 71 16.14 0.40 -14.52
C LEU A 71 16.47 0.43 -13.02
N GLY A 72 16.21 -0.67 -12.28
CA GLY A 72 16.50 -0.76 -10.86
C GLY A 72 15.56 0.04 -9.96
N HIS A 73 14.41 0.48 -10.46
CA HIS A 73 13.39 1.12 -9.64
C HIS A 73 12.68 0.05 -8.81
N GLY A 74 12.72 0.20 -7.49
CA GLY A 74 11.93 -0.62 -6.57
C GLY A 74 10.43 -0.44 -6.82
N VAL A 75 9.64 -1.42 -6.38
CA VAL A 75 8.20 -1.24 -6.22
C VAL A 75 7.90 -1.38 -4.75
N TRP A 76 7.22 -0.40 -4.19
CA TRP A 76 6.81 -0.36 -2.81
C TRP A 76 5.36 -0.82 -2.72
N ASP A 77 5.14 -1.94 -2.06
CA ASP A 77 3.84 -2.51 -1.79
C ASP A 77 3.45 -2.18 -0.33
N LEU A 78 2.25 -1.60 -0.12
CA LEU A 78 1.67 -1.35 1.20
C LEU A 78 0.42 -2.21 1.36
N TYR A 79 0.31 -2.93 2.47
CA TYR A 79 -0.82 -3.82 2.71
C TYR A 79 -1.35 -3.66 4.13
N PHE A 80 -2.58 -3.16 4.22
CA PHE A 80 -3.26 -2.86 5.46
C PHE A 80 -4.56 -3.65 5.57
N LEU A 81 -4.84 -4.21 6.75
CA LEU A 81 -6.10 -4.85 7.06
C LEU A 81 -7.03 -3.88 7.78
N LYS A 82 -8.30 -3.88 7.41
CA LYS A 82 -9.34 -3.18 8.16
C LYS A 82 -9.69 -4.01 9.40
N LYS A 83 -9.64 -3.37 10.57
CA LYS A 83 -10.11 -3.93 11.83
C LYS A 83 -11.64 -4.10 11.81
#